data_AF-A0A356Z374-F1
#
_entry.id   AF-A0A356Z374-F1
#
_cell.length_a   1.000
_cell.length_b   1.000
_cell.length_c   1.000
_cell.angle_alpha   90.00
_cell.angle_beta   90.00
_cell.angle_gamma   90.00
#
_symmetry.space_group_name_H-M   'P 1'
#
loop_
_entity.id
_entity.type
_entity.pdbx_description
1 polymer ?
#
loop_
_entity_poly.entity_id
_entity_poly.type
_entity_poly.pdbx_seq_one_letter_code
_entity_poly.pdbx_strand_id
1 'polypeptide(L)'
;MSRIFFHSYIRKLIPVSVFVVVFMQILTDCAAQYRPSLFFREDFKEIPAATPVTQVHIVNKDLVLGLYGPGCDSIKKSHHDTPADDPFYIWSGLCTGNWAVTLKNSRSYVDLTGYAKIMWRSKQSGLRCLYPLLKLADGTWLVGTRGDCISKDWRITEFNIMDMNWYTLNIKSVIEVKPVKDPDLSKVDEIGFTDLMTGGGSDACSRLDWIEVHGKPVPR
;
A
#
# COMPACT_ATOMS: atom_id res chain seq x y z
N MET A 1 -56.65 -93.06 -30.88
CA MET A 1 -56.37 -93.09 -29.42
C MET A 1 -54.89 -93.40 -29.28
N SER A 2 -54.00 -92.58 -28.72
CA SER A 2 -54.08 -91.70 -27.56
C SER A 2 -53.19 -90.45 -27.70
N ARG A 3 -53.50 -89.48 -26.81
CA ARG A 3 -52.99 -88.11 -26.64
C ARG A 3 -51.45 -87.99 -26.47
N ILE A 4 -50.91 -86.77 -26.62
CA ILE A 4 -50.31 -85.96 -25.52
C ILE A 4 -49.88 -84.56 -26.05
N PHE A 5 -50.18 -83.54 -25.23
CA PHE A 5 -49.92 -82.09 -25.36
C PHE A 5 -48.44 -81.72 -25.16
N PHE A 6 -47.97 -80.58 -25.68
CA PHE A 6 -47.04 -79.69 -24.92
C PHE A 6 -47.12 -78.21 -25.35
N HIS A 7 -47.16 -77.33 -24.35
CA HIS A 7 -47.12 -75.86 -24.36
C HIS A 7 -45.79 -75.29 -24.90
N SER A 8 -45.77 -74.05 -25.44
CA SER A 8 -44.69 -73.10 -25.13
C SER A 8 -44.94 -71.63 -25.50
N TYR A 9 -45.01 -70.80 -24.45
CA TYR A 9 -44.41 -69.46 -24.26
C TYR A 9 -44.60 -68.29 -25.23
N ILE A 10 -45.40 -67.34 -24.73
CA ILE A 10 -45.34 -65.89 -24.98
C ILE A 10 -44.03 -65.32 -24.41
N ARG A 11 -43.28 -64.53 -25.18
CA ARG A 11 -42.30 -63.56 -24.66
C ARG A 11 -42.75 -62.15 -25.03
N LYS A 12 -43.19 -61.39 -24.03
CA LYS A 12 -43.42 -59.94 -24.11
C LYS A 12 -42.06 -59.22 -24.13
N LEU A 13 -41.85 -58.36 -25.12
CA LEU A 13 -40.74 -57.41 -25.16
C LEU A 13 -41.13 -56.19 -24.30
N ILE A 14 -40.25 -55.81 -23.37
CA ILE A 14 -40.34 -54.56 -22.59
C ILE A 14 -39.35 -53.58 -23.23
N PRO A 15 -39.72 -52.33 -23.56
CA PRO A 15 -38.75 -51.34 -23.96
C PRO A 15 -38.10 -50.70 -22.72
N VAL A 16 -36.78 -50.72 -22.67
CA VAL A 16 -35.99 -50.02 -21.65
C VAL A 16 -35.89 -48.55 -22.07
N SER A 17 -36.60 -47.67 -21.37
CA SER A 17 -36.44 -46.21 -21.51
C SER A 17 -35.13 -45.78 -20.87
N VAL A 18 -34.23 -45.24 -21.68
CA VAL A 18 -32.95 -44.65 -21.24
C VAL A 18 -33.23 -43.25 -20.70
N PHE A 19 -33.07 -43.05 -19.38
CA PHE A 19 -33.02 -41.74 -18.75
C PHE A 19 -31.59 -41.18 -18.88
N VAL A 20 -31.42 -40.13 -19.69
CA VAL A 20 -30.17 -39.36 -19.73
C VAL A 20 -30.29 -38.25 -18.68
N VAL A 21 -29.58 -38.41 -17.56
CA VAL A 21 -29.41 -37.36 -16.56
C VAL A 21 -28.27 -36.45 -17.01
N VAL A 22 -28.58 -35.23 -17.43
CA VAL A 22 -27.59 -34.19 -17.74
C VAL A 22 -27.15 -33.54 -16.43
N PHE A 23 -25.96 -33.88 -15.94
CA PHE A 23 -25.30 -33.18 -14.83
C PHE A 23 -24.68 -31.89 -15.38
N MET A 24 -25.31 -30.74 -15.11
CA MET A 24 -24.73 -29.43 -15.38
C MET A 24 -23.78 -29.08 -14.22
N GLN A 25 -22.48 -29.27 -14.43
CA GLN A 25 -21.45 -28.84 -13.48
C GLN A 25 -21.34 -27.32 -13.52
N ILE A 26 -21.83 -26.67 -12.46
CA ILE A 26 -21.53 -25.25 -12.21
C ILE A 26 -20.07 -25.17 -11.81
N LEU A 27 -19.21 -24.74 -12.74
CA LEU A 27 -17.86 -24.30 -12.42
C LEU A 27 -17.98 -22.94 -11.73
N THR A 28 -18.06 -22.94 -10.40
CA THR A 28 -17.72 -21.76 -9.60
C THR A 28 -16.22 -21.55 -9.74
N ASP A 29 -15.81 -20.62 -10.61
CA ASP A 29 -14.46 -20.06 -10.57
C ASP A 29 -14.27 -19.38 -9.21
N CYS A 30 -13.56 -20.06 -8.31
CA CYS A 30 -12.99 -19.43 -7.13
C CYS A 30 -11.88 -18.52 -7.65
N ALA A 31 -12.23 -17.30 -8.07
CA ALA A 31 -11.25 -16.30 -8.45
C ALA A 31 -10.30 -16.11 -7.26
N ALA A 32 -9.06 -16.59 -7.39
CA ALA A 32 -8.06 -16.47 -6.36
C ALA A 32 -7.98 -15.00 -5.94
N GLN A 33 -8.14 -14.74 -4.63
CA GLN A 33 -8.12 -13.39 -4.09
C GLN A 33 -6.78 -12.73 -4.46
N TYR A 34 -6.81 -11.80 -5.43
CA TYR A 34 -5.61 -11.14 -5.95
C TYR A 34 -4.89 -10.39 -4.83
N ARG A 35 -3.62 -10.71 -4.57
CA ARG A 35 -2.75 -9.95 -3.68
C ARG A 35 -1.73 -9.21 -4.54
N PRO A 36 -1.70 -7.86 -4.52
CA PRO A 36 -0.76 -7.10 -5.34
C PRO A 36 0.70 -7.45 -5.03
N SER A 37 1.53 -7.52 -6.07
CA SER A 37 2.98 -7.67 -5.95
C SER A 37 3.63 -6.41 -5.40
N LEU A 38 4.90 -6.50 -4.99
CA LEU A 38 5.72 -5.34 -4.67
C LEU A 38 5.79 -4.40 -5.89
N PHE A 39 5.37 -3.15 -5.72
CA PHE A 39 5.50 -2.09 -6.72
C PHE A 39 6.86 -1.41 -6.57
N PHE A 40 7.22 -0.98 -5.37
CA PHE A 40 8.58 -0.60 -5.02
C PHE A 40 8.88 -0.80 -3.54
N ARG A 41 10.17 -0.93 -3.24
CA ARG A 41 10.78 -0.71 -1.93
C ARG A 41 11.75 0.46 -2.05
N GLU A 42 11.81 1.29 -1.03
CA GLU A 42 12.83 2.32 -0.86
C GLU A 42 13.45 2.24 0.53
N ASP A 43 14.77 2.09 0.53
CA ASP A 43 15.68 2.29 1.66
C ASP A 43 16.53 3.55 1.36
N PHE A 44 17.13 4.19 2.37
CA PHE A 44 17.99 5.36 2.13
C PHE A 44 19.47 4.98 2.09
N LYS A 45 20.24 5.62 1.19
CA LYS A 45 21.65 5.28 0.99
C LYS A 45 22.49 5.46 2.26
N GLU A 46 23.44 4.56 2.45
CA GLU A 46 24.43 4.57 3.53
C GLU A 46 25.57 5.59 3.29
N ILE A 47 25.19 6.86 3.11
CA ILE A 47 26.10 8.00 2.91
C ILE A 47 25.97 9.00 4.07
N PRO A 48 26.83 10.03 4.21
CA PRO A 48 26.69 11.02 5.27
C PRO A 48 25.29 11.65 5.34
N ALA A 49 24.94 12.15 6.53
CA ALA A 49 23.68 12.85 6.74
C ALA A 49 23.62 14.18 5.95
N ALA A 50 22.41 14.60 5.56
CA ALA A 50 22.19 15.85 4.85
C ALA A 50 20.82 16.48 5.19
N THR A 51 20.78 17.81 5.17
CA THR A 51 19.56 18.61 5.31
C THR A 51 19.57 19.74 4.25
N PRO A 52 18.57 19.81 3.36
CA PRO A 52 17.52 18.82 3.16
C PRO A 52 18.08 17.50 2.62
N VAL A 53 17.30 16.43 2.77
CA VAL A 53 17.46 15.22 1.96
C VAL A 53 17.31 15.57 0.47
N THR A 54 18.02 14.86 -0.39
CA THR A 54 18.00 15.09 -1.85
C THR A 54 17.98 13.76 -2.60
N GLN A 55 17.76 13.81 -3.91
CA GLN A 55 17.73 12.64 -4.80
C GLN A 55 18.98 11.74 -4.68
N VAL A 56 20.15 12.29 -4.31
CA VAL A 56 21.37 11.49 -4.12
C VAL A 56 21.22 10.45 -3.00
N HIS A 57 20.30 10.65 -2.06
CA HIS A 57 20.06 9.74 -0.94
C HIS A 57 19.08 8.61 -1.27
N ILE A 58 18.39 8.67 -2.41
CA ILE A 58 17.44 7.64 -2.86
C ILE A 58 18.23 6.48 -3.50
N VAL A 59 17.96 5.26 -3.05
CA VAL A 59 18.55 4.02 -3.56
C VAL A 59 17.90 3.63 -4.89
N ASN A 60 16.57 3.65 -4.97
CA ASN A 60 15.86 3.23 -6.16
C ASN A 60 15.92 4.28 -7.28
N LYS A 61 16.58 3.93 -8.40
CA LYS A 61 16.77 4.82 -9.55
C LYS A 61 15.48 5.15 -10.29
N ASP A 62 14.41 4.38 -10.09
CA ASP A 62 13.12 4.63 -10.70
C ASP A 62 12.24 5.59 -9.90
N LEU A 63 12.65 5.94 -8.68
CA LEU A 63 11.92 6.85 -7.81
C LEU A 63 12.49 8.28 -7.87
N VAL A 64 11.58 9.23 -7.96
CA VAL A 64 11.85 10.67 -7.86
C VAL A 64 11.36 11.16 -6.50
N LEU A 65 12.24 11.81 -5.75
CA LEU A 65 11.95 12.40 -4.45
C LEU A 65 11.18 13.72 -4.60
N GLY A 66 10.08 13.86 -3.88
CA GLY A 66 9.36 15.13 -3.68
C GLY A 66 9.43 15.57 -2.23
N LEU A 67 9.65 16.87 -2.00
CA LEU A 67 9.60 17.51 -0.68
C LEU A 67 8.60 18.67 -0.70
N TYR A 68 7.70 18.73 0.27
CA TYR A 68 6.60 19.68 0.29
C TYR A 68 6.34 20.27 1.67
N GLY A 69 5.60 21.38 1.69
CA GLY A 69 5.26 22.13 2.90
C GLY A 69 6.28 23.22 3.26
N PRO A 70 5.94 24.10 4.22
CA PRO A 70 6.84 25.16 4.68
C PRO A 70 8.12 24.65 5.37
N GLY A 71 8.12 23.42 5.89
CA GLY A 71 9.31 22.81 6.52
C GLY A 71 10.14 21.92 5.59
N CYS A 72 9.90 21.94 4.27
CA CYS A 72 10.47 20.97 3.35
C CYS A 72 12.01 21.07 3.20
N ASP A 73 12.58 22.25 3.40
CA ASP A 73 14.00 22.53 3.33
C ASP A 73 14.82 21.96 4.51
N SER A 74 14.11 21.48 5.53
CA SER A 74 14.68 21.07 6.81
C SER A 74 14.51 19.57 7.09
N ILE A 75 13.91 18.82 6.15
CA ILE A 75 13.76 17.37 6.22
C ILE A 75 15.15 16.74 6.08
N LYS A 76 15.60 16.03 7.11
CA LYS A 76 16.96 15.48 7.16
C LYS A 76 16.98 14.01 6.75
N LYS A 77 18.01 13.60 6.01
CA LYS A 77 18.47 12.21 5.98
C LYS A 77 19.53 12.05 7.07
N SER A 78 19.34 11.13 8.01
CA SER A 78 20.17 10.97 9.22
C SER A 78 20.60 9.52 9.45
N HIS A 79 21.57 9.35 10.35
CA HIS A 79 22.08 8.11 10.93
C HIS A 79 22.98 8.49 12.11
N HIS A 80 23.11 7.62 13.11
CA HIS A 80 24.13 7.72 14.14
C HIS A 80 25.06 6.52 14.08
N ASP A 81 26.37 6.74 14.24
CA ASP A 81 27.35 5.66 14.29
C ASP A 81 27.13 4.69 15.49
N THR A 82 26.35 5.13 16.49
CA THR A 82 25.97 4.32 17.65
C THR A 82 24.47 4.46 17.97
N PRO A 83 23.76 3.35 18.24
CA PRO A 83 24.23 1.96 18.19
C PRO A 83 24.53 1.51 16.76
N ALA A 84 25.31 0.43 16.61
CA ALA A 84 25.79 -0.03 15.31
C ALA A 84 24.67 -0.47 14.33
N ASP A 85 23.46 -0.69 14.85
CA ASP A 85 22.26 -1.07 14.10
C ASP A 85 21.30 0.11 13.85
N ASP A 86 21.70 1.36 14.12
CA ASP A 86 20.88 2.53 13.77
C ASP A 86 20.75 2.62 12.24
N PRO A 87 19.53 2.66 11.67
CA PRO A 87 19.36 2.68 10.23
C PRO A 87 19.76 4.04 9.62
N PHE A 88 19.63 4.11 8.30
CA PHE A 88 19.65 5.37 7.56
C PHE A 88 18.22 5.80 7.28
N TYR A 89 17.79 6.92 7.85
CA TYR A 89 16.37 7.29 7.88
C TYR A 89 16.12 8.76 7.55
N ILE A 90 14.88 9.06 7.17
CA ILE A 90 14.35 10.41 7.13
C ILE A 90 13.97 10.85 8.53
N TRP A 91 14.28 12.09 8.88
CA TRP A 91 14.04 12.67 10.19
C TRP A 91 13.47 14.08 10.10
N SER A 92 12.38 14.34 10.85
CA SER A 92 11.66 15.61 10.82
C SER A 92 12.00 16.60 11.93
N GLY A 93 12.91 16.25 12.85
CA GLY A 93 13.07 17.02 14.08
C GLY A 93 13.51 18.48 13.90
N LEU A 94 14.09 18.85 12.75
CA LEU A 94 14.47 20.22 12.41
C LEU A 94 13.47 20.95 11.50
N CYS A 95 12.39 20.29 11.07
CA CYS A 95 11.39 20.91 10.20
C CYS A 95 10.83 22.18 10.87
N THR A 96 10.98 23.33 10.21
CA THR A 96 10.53 24.65 10.71
C THR A 96 9.05 24.92 10.46
N GLY A 97 8.37 24.01 9.76
CA GLY A 97 6.94 23.99 9.56
C GLY A 97 6.48 22.57 9.19
N ASN A 98 5.20 22.43 8.85
CA ASN A 98 4.69 21.15 8.36
C ASN A 98 5.42 20.74 7.08
N TRP A 99 5.60 19.43 6.91
CA TRP A 99 6.53 18.87 5.94
C TRP A 99 5.94 17.57 5.38
N ALA A 100 6.27 17.24 4.13
CA ALA A 100 5.94 15.96 3.55
C ALA A 100 7.05 15.49 2.62
N VAL A 101 7.25 14.17 2.59
CA VAL A 101 8.13 13.48 1.64
C VAL A 101 7.29 12.60 0.76
N THR A 102 7.55 12.59 -0.54
CA THR A 102 6.94 11.64 -1.48
C THR A 102 7.98 10.96 -2.35
N LEU A 103 7.60 9.79 -2.86
CA LEU A 103 8.32 9.02 -3.85
C LEU A 103 7.38 8.80 -5.03
N LYS A 104 7.87 9.19 -6.20
CA LYS A 104 7.17 9.05 -7.48
C LYS A 104 7.90 8.04 -8.35
N ASN A 105 7.23 6.97 -8.77
CA ASN A 105 7.81 6.09 -9.79
C ASN A 105 7.78 6.81 -11.15
N SER A 106 8.93 6.94 -11.80
CA SER A 106 9.09 7.68 -13.06
C SER A 106 8.35 7.06 -14.25
N ARG A 107 8.03 5.77 -14.20
CA ARG A 107 7.53 4.99 -15.36
C ARG A 107 6.05 4.62 -15.26
N SER A 108 5.50 4.56 -14.05
CA SER A 108 4.15 4.06 -13.84
C SER A 108 3.41 4.84 -12.74
N TYR A 109 2.09 4.93 -12.87
CA TYR A 109 1.23 5.09 -11.70
C TYR A 109 1.11 3.73 -11.00
N VAL A 110 0.48 3.73 -9.83
CA VAL A 110 0.07 2.50 -9.16
C VAL A 110 -1.42 2.54 -8.86
N ASP A 111 -2.08 1.43 -9.16
CA ASP A 111 -3.43 1.11 -8.74
C ASP A 111 -3.36 0.50 -7.33
N LEU A 112 -3.89 1.24 -6.36
CA LEU A 112 -3.98 0.83 -4.95
C LEU A 112 -5.39 0.37 -4.57
N THR A 113 -6.26 0.07 -5.53
CA THR A 113 -7.57 -0.52 -5.25
C THR A 113 -7.45 -1.96 -4.75
N GLY A 114 -8.47 -2.44 -4.05
CA GLY A 114 -8.51 -3.79 -3.51
C GLY A 114 -7.49 -4.02 -2.38
N TYR A 115 -6.69 -5.07 -2.47
CA TYR A 115 -5.84 -5.55 -1.38
C TYR A 115 -4.42 -4.95 -1.35
N ALA A 116 -4.28 -3.72 -1.85
CA ALA A 116 -3.03 -2.98 -1.81
C ALA A 116 -2.64 -2.60 -0.38
N LYS A 117 -1.34 -2.45 -0.15
CA LYS A 117 -0.82 -2.07 1.17
C LYS A 117 0.44 -1.22 1.06
N ILE A 118 0.62 -0.37 2.06
CA ILE A 118 1.87 0.33 2.33
C ILE A 118 2.46 -0.27 3.60
N MET A 119 3.75 -0.55 3.60
CA MET A 119 4.47 -1.03 4.78
C MET A 119 5.69 -0.16 5.00
N TRP A 120 6.08 0.05 6.25
CA TRP A 120 7.34 0.73 6.54
C TRP A 120 7.94 0.30 7.86
N ARG A 121 9.24 0.58 8.07
CA ARG A 121 9.87 0.55 9.39
C ARG A 121 10.13 1.98 9.89
N SER A 122 9.71 2.25 11.11
CA SER A 122 9.67 3.62 11.63
C SER A 122 9.87 3.68 13.16
N LYS A 123 10.22 4.87 13.68
CA LYS A 123 10.42 5.11 15.13
C LYS A 123 10.11 6.56 15.52
N GLN A 124 8.90 6.81 16.00
CA GLN A 124 8.43 8.16 16.34
C GLN A 124 8.72 8.52 17.80
N SER A 125 9.00 9.79 18.09
CA SER A 125 9.21 10.33 19.44
C SER A 125 8.21 11.44 19.74
N GLY A 126 7.76 11.56 20.98
CA GLY A 126 6.75 12.54 21.39
C GLY A 126 5.35 12.20 20.90
N LEU A 127 4.52 13.22 20.64
CA LEU A 127 3.12 13.05 20.18
C LEU A 127 2.99 12.79 18.67
N ARG A 128 4.07 12.34 18.02
CA ARG A 128 4.13 12.19 16.57
C ARG A 128 3.43 10.91 16.12
N CYS A 129 2.69 11.03 15.03
CA CYS A 129 2.15 9.92 14.26
C CYS A 129 2.45 10.17 12.79
N LEU A 130 3.09 9.21 12.12
CA LEU A 130 3.43 9.30 10.71
C LEU A 130 2.28 8.75 9.87
N TYR A 131 1.75 9.54 8.92
CA TYR A 131 0.57 9.20 8.12
C TYR A 131 0.94 8.94 6.67
N PRO A 132 0.39 7.89 6.03
CA PRO A 132 0.49 7.72 4.59
C PRO A 132 -0.16 8.89 3.86
N LEU A 133 0.49 9.35 2.80
CA LEU A 133 0.06 10.47 1.96
C LEU A 133 0.13 10.04 0.49
N LEU A 134 -0.89 10.41 -0.28
CA LEU A 134 -1.00 10.07 -1.70
C LEU A 134 -1.22 11.32 -2.54
N LYS A 135 -0.71 11.31 -3.76
CA LYS A 135 -1.14 12.19 -4.84
C LYS A 135 -1.77 11.35 -5.94
N LEU A 136 -2.99 11.69 -6.35
CA LEU A 136 -3.67 11.04 -7.46
C LEU A 136 -3.20 11.63 -8.80
N ALA A 137 -3.43 10.90 -9.89
CA ALA A 137 -3.07 11.35 -11.24
C ALA A 137 -3.78 12.65 -11.68
N ASP A 138 -4.93 12.96 -11.09
CA ASP A 138 -5.66 14.22 -11.32
C ASP A 138 -5.10 15.42 -10.52
N GLY A 139 -4.08 15.19 -9.68
CA GLY A 139 -3.45 16.20 -8.83
C GLY A 139 -4.05 16.33 -7.43
N THR A 140 -5.09 15.55 -7.10
CA THR A 140 -5.67 15.51 -5.76
C THR A 140 -4.67 14.94 -4.75
N TRP A 141 -4.50 15.62 -3.62
CA TRP A 141 -3.67 15.16 -2.51
C TRP A 141 -4.53 14.60 -1.39
N LEU A 142 -4.12 13.46 -0.86
CA LEU A 142 -4.80 12.75 0.22
C LEU A 142 -3.83 12.45 1.37
N VAL A 143 -4.34 12.46 2.59
CA VAL A 143 -3.67 11.94 3.77
C VAL A 143 -4.57 10.93 4.48
N GLY A 144 -3.99 9.81 4.91
CA GLY A 144 -4.70 8.74 5.60
C GLY A 144 -5.01 9.12 7.04
N THR A 145 -6.13 8.62 7.59
CA THR A 145 -6.51 8.88 8.99
C THR A 145 -5.82 7.98 10.00
N ARG A 146 -5.16 6.90 9.55
CA ARG A 146 -4.42 5.98 10.42
C ARG A 146 -2.93 6.24 10.27
N GLY A 147 -2.25 6.47 11.38
CA GLY A 147 -0.82 6.75 11.42
C GLY A 147 -0.03 5.77 12.28
N ASP A 148 1.28 5.74 12.06
CA ASP A 148 2.25 5.05 12.89
C ASP A 148 2.79 5.99 13.97
N CYS A 149 2.27 5.85 15.19
CA CYS A 149 2.58 6.72 16.32
C CYS A 149 3.82 6.28 17.11
N ILE A 150 4.07 6.96 18.24
CA ILE A 150 5.18 6.74 19.16
C ILE A 150 5.54 5.26 19.36
N SER A 151 6.83 4.97 19.30
CA SER A 151 7.38 3.67 19.62
C SER A 151 8.72 3.81 20.35
N LYS A 152 9.02 2.88 21.26
CA LYS A 152 10.33 2.84 21.94
C LYS A 152 11.44 2.32 21.02
N ASP A 153 11.06 1.52 20.03
CA ASP A 153 11.96 0.86 19.10
C ASP A 153 11.46 0.95 17.66
N TRP A 154 12.34 0.67 16.72
CA TRP A 154 12.01 0.53 15.31
C TRP A 154 11.00 -0.61 15.12
N ARG A 155 9.87 -0.31 14.49
CA ARG A 155 8.81 -1.29 14.24
C ARG A 155 8.33 -1.24 12.80
N ILE A 156 7.87 -2.38 12.32
CA ILE A 156 7.21 -2.47 11.02
C ILE A 156 5.71 -2.23 11.22
N THR A 157 5.16 -1.32 10.41
CA THR A 157 3.72 -1.04 10.38
C THR A 157 3.19 -1.31 8.98
N GLU A 158 2.07 -2.03 8.88
CA GLU A 158 1.34 -2.28 7.65
C GLU A 158 0.04 -1.47 7.63
N PHE A 159 -0.23 -0.80 6.51
CA PHE A 159 -1.47 -0.10 6.23
C PHE A 159 -2.20 -0.80 5.09
N ASN A 160 -3.29 -1.49 5.41
CA ASN A 160 -4.23 -1.97 4.41
C ASN A 160 -4.96 -0.78 3.80
N ILE A 161 -4.77 -0.52 2.51
CA ILE A 161 -5.32 0.68 1.85
C ILE A 161 -6.85 0.65 1.83
N MET A 162 -7.45 -0.53 1.68
CA MET A 162 -8.91 -0.70 1.74
C MET A 162 -9.54 -0.31 3.07
N ASP A 163 -8.78 -0.33 4.17
CA ASP A 163 -9.28 0.04 5.50
C ASP A 163 -9.03 1.53 5.83
N MET A 164 -8.41 2.27 4.91
CA MET A 164 -8.00 3.65 5.11
C MET A 164 -9.15 4.62 4.79
N ASN A 165 -9.44 5.52 5.72
CA ASN A 165 -10.21 6.72 5.43
C ASN A 165 -9.25 7.85 5.04
N TRP A 166 -9.73 8.76 4.20
CA TRP A 166 -8.89 9.78 3.59
C TRP A 166 -9.43 11.18 3.87
N TYR A 167 -8.51 12.13 4.04
CA TYR A 167 -8.78 13.55 3.95
C TYR A 167 -8.07 14.13 2.74
N THR A 168 -8.68 15.11 2.09
CA THR A 168 -7.94 15.99 1.18
C THR A 168 -6.87 16.73 1.96
N LEU A 169 -5.72 16.96 1.33
CA LEU A 169 -4.58 17.65 1.92
C LEU A 169 -4.23 18.88 1.09
N ASN A 170 -4.08 20.04 1.74
CA ASN A 170 -3.40 21.16 1.09
C ASN A 170 -1.90 20.91 1.15
N ILE A 171 -1.30 20.48 0.05
CA ILE A 171 0.13 20.12 0.01
C ILE A 171 1.08 21.30 0.25
N LYS A 172 0.65 22.54 -0.02
CA LYS A 172 1.51 23.72 0.19
C LYS A 172 1.71 24.02 1.66
N SER A 173 0.66 23.87 2.48
CA SER A 173 0.73 24.04 3.93
C SER A 173 0.93 22.73 4.68
N VAL A 174 0.69 21.58 4.03
CA VAL A 174 0.61 20.24 4.61
C VAL A 174 -0.36 20.23 5.80
N ILE A 175 -1.62 20.59 5.50
CA ILE A 175 -2.73 20.62 6.46
C ILE A 175 -3.92 19.90 5.83
N GLU A 176 -4.55 19.00 6.57
CA GLU A 176 -5.76 18.30 6.17
C GLU A 176 -6.93 19.29 6.02
N VAL A 177 -7.79 19.04 5.04
CA VAL A 177 -8.86 19.98 4.66
C VAL A 177 -10.23 19.41 5.00
N LYS A 178 -10.62 18.31 4.35
CA LYS A 178 -11.93 17.67 4.57
C LYS A 178 -11.88 16.19 4.25
N PRO A 179 -12.74 15.37 4.89
CA PRO A 179 -12.84 13.95 4.57
C PRO A 179 -13.26 13.75 3.10
N VAL A 180 -12.74 12.69 2.48
CA VAL A 180 -13.07 12.26 1.12
C VAL A 180 -13.66 10.86 1.21
N LYS A 181 -14.84 10.70 0.61
CA LYS A 181 -15.49 9.41 0.48
C LYS A 181 -15.02 8.74 -0.81
N ASP A 182 -14.57 7.49 -0.72
CA ASP A 182 -14.25 6.61 -1.83
C ASP A 182 -13.39 7.28 -2.94
N PRO A 183 -12.21 7.84 -2.61
CA PRO A 183 -11.34 8.42 -3.64
C PRO A 183 -10.95 7.38 -4.68
N ASP A 184 -10.80 7.79 -5.94
CA ASP A 184 -10.32 6.89 -7.00
C ASP A 184 -8.82 6.62 -6.85
N LEU A 185 -8.49 5.47 -6.28
CA LEU A 185 -7.12 5.00 -6.07
C LEU A 185 -6.57 4.17 -7.24
N SER A 186 -7.26 4.12 -8.38
CA SER A 186 -6.82 3.33 -9.54
C SER A 186 -5.59 3.92 -10.22
N LYS A 187 -5.27 5.20 -9.99
CA LYS A 187 -4.08 5.89 -10.50
C LYS A 187 -3.48 6.84 -9.47
N VAL A 188 -2.56 6.33 -8.67
CA VAL A 188 -1.75 7.12 -7.73
C VAL A 188 -0.41 7.51 -8.37
N ASP A 189 -0.08 8.80 -8.35
CA ASP A 189 1.14 9.42 -8.89
C ASP A 189 2.30 9.41 -7.90
N GLU A 190 2.05 9.80 -6.66
CA GLU A 190 3.09 9.91 -5.63
C GLU A 190 2.59 9.27 -4.33
N ILE A 191 3.50 8.58 -3.64
CA ILE A 191 3.24 7.94 -2.35
C ILE A 191 4.27 8.45 -1.35
N GLY A 192 3.81 8.83 -0.18
CA GLY A 192 4.63 9.55 0.77
C GLY A 192 4.13 9.47 2.19
N PHE A 193 4.66 10.37 3.01
CA PHE A 193 4.38 10.43 4.43
C PHE A 193 4.59 11.85 4.99
N THR A 194 3.89 12.12 6.08
CA THR A 194 3.97 13.35 6.88
C THR A 194 3.50 13.05 8.30
N ASP A 195 3.96 13.81 9.30
CA ASP A 195 3.39 13.78 10.65
C ASP A 195 2.41 14.94 10.92
N LEU A 196 2.12 15.77 9.91
CA LEU A 196 1.25 16.95 9.96
C LEU A 196 1.66 18.00 11.00
N MET A 197 2.93 18.00 11.41
CA MET A 197 3.41 18.90 12.44
C MET A 197 4.81 19.45 12.13
N THR A 198 5.13 20.62 12.68
CA THR A 198 6.51 21.13 12.72
C THR A 198 7.41 20.25 13.59
N GLY A 199 8.71 20.22 13.29
CA GLY A 199 9.73 19.54 14.07
C GLY A 199 9.89 20.11 15.48
N GLY A 200 10.32 19.28 16.42
CA GLY A 200 10.54 19.64 17.83
C GLY A 200 11.78 18.99 18.42
N GLY A 201 12.82 18.79 17.60
CA GLY A 201 14.05 18.09 17.99
C GLY A 201 13.84 16.60 18.24
N SER A 202 14.83 15.96 18.85
CA SER A 202 14.85 14.49 19.05
C SER A 202 13.72 13.96 19.95
N ASP A 203 13.19 14.80 20.83
CA ASP A 203 12.08 14.45 21.74
C ASP A 203 10.71 14.51 21.06
N ALA A 204 10.60 15.23 19.93
CA ALA A 204 9.37 15.37 19.17
C ALA A 204 9.69 15.38 17.67
N CYS A 205 9.88 14.19 17.10
CA CYS A 205 10.21 14.00 15.69
C CYS A 205 9.69 12.69 15.14
N SER A 206 9.57 12.66 13.82
CA SER A 206 9.33 11.43 13.08
C SER A 206 10.59 10.87 12.46
N ARG A 207 10.66 9.53 12.39
CA ARG A 207 11.71 8.78 11.71
C ARG A 207 11.12 7.70 10.82
N LEU A 208 11.61 7.61 9.59
CA LEU A 208 11.26 6.56 8.64
C LEU A 208 12.53 5.97 8.04
N ASP A 209 12.74 4.68 8.24
CA ASP A 209 13.91 3.95 7.73
C ASP A 209 13.68 3.43 6.31
N TRP A 210 12.63 2.65 6.08
CA TRP A 210 12.28 2.20 4.72
C TRP A 210 10.78 2.17 4.52
N ILE A 211 10.35 2.24 3.26
CA ILE A 211 8.95 2.15 2.83
C ILE A 211 8.80 1.18 1.66
N GLU A 212 7.75 0.38 1.71
CA GLU A 212 7.33 -0.56 0.67
C GLU A 212 5.89 -0.29 0.25
N VAL A 213 5.63 -0.43 -1.04
CA VAL A 213 4.28 -0.31 -1.62
C VAL A 213 3.99 -1.58 -2.39
N HIS A 214 2.87 -2.21 -2.06
CA HIS A 214 2.30 -3.32 -2.82
C HIS A 214 1.06 -2.82 -3.55
N GLY A 215 1.11 -2.86 -4.89
CA GLY A 215 0.07 -2.32 -5.75
C GLY A 215 0.32 -2.74 -7.19
N LYS A 216 -0.70 -2.60 -8.04
CA LYS A 216 -0.59 -2.98 -9.45
C LYS A 216 -0.03 -1.81 -10.25
N PRO A 217 1.13 -1.95 -10.94
CA PRO A 217 1.61 -0.89 -11.81
C PRO A 217 0.64 -0.65 -12.96
N VAL A 218 0.35 0.61 -13.28
CA VAL A 218 -0.48 1.00 -14.42
C VAL A 218 0.17 2.13 -15.24
N PRO A 219 -0.13 2.24 -16.54
CA PRO A 219 0.47 3.26 -17.40
C PRO A 219 0.23 4.69 -16.90
N ARG A 220 1.25 5.54 -17.07
CA ARG A 220 1.19 6.98 -16.80
C ARG A 220 0.32 7.76 -17.79
#